data_AF-A0A430JSC3-F1
#
_entry.id   AF-A0A430JSC3-F1
#
_cell.length_a   1.000
_cell.length_b   1.000
_cell.length_c   1.000
_cell.angle_alpha   90.00
_cell.angle_beta   90.00
_cell.angle_gamma   90.00
#
_symmetry.space_group_name_H-M   'P 1'
#
loop_
_entity.id
_entity.type
_entity.pdbx_description
1 polymer ?
#
loop_
_entity_poly.entity_id
_entity_poly.type
_entity_poly.pdbx_seq_one_letter_code
_entity_poly.pdbx_strand_id
1 'polypeptide(L)' 'MTTAAKEGDEKALLVHLQARIAQAVEDPGTPPRDLSSLSRRLMEITKELKALEVAEAKEAAHVSTQDAAFDSEAI' A
#
# COMPACT_ATOMS: atom_id res chain seq x y z
N MET A 1 6.21 19.24 -3.18
CA MET A 1 5.14 18.60 -2.38
C MET A 1 4.37 17.56 -3.20
N THR A 2 5.02 16.60 -3.86
CA THR A 2 4.32 15.84 -4.93
C THR A 2 4.39 14.33 -4.85
N THR A 3 5.22 13.73 -4.00
CA THR A 3 5.36 12.25 -3.97
C THR A 3 4.40 11.63 -2.96
N ALA A 4 4.47 12.00 -1.68
CA ALA A 4 3.59 11.47 -0.63
C ALA A 4 2.09 11.71 -0.89
N ALA A 5 1.74 12.85 -1.51
CA ALA A 5 0.35 13.14 -1.87
C ALA A 5 -0.19 12.23 -3.00
N LYS A 6 0.68 11.80 -3.92
CA LYS A 6 0.32 10.87 -5.00
C LYS A 6 0.23 9.43 -4.50
N GLU A 7 1.13 9.03 -3.60
CA GLU A 7 1.07 7.70 -2.95
C GLU A 7 -0.19 7.55 -2.10
N GLY A 8 -0.61 8.61 -1.40
CA GLY A 8 -1.90 8.62 -0.68
C GLY A 8 -3.11 8.44 -1.60
N ASP A 9 -3.08 9.03 -2.79
CA ASP A 9 -4.14 8.90 -3.81
C ASP A 9 -4.17 7.47 -4.40
N GLU A 10 -3.01 6.91 -4.69
CA GLU A 10 -2.87 5.53 -5.18
C GLU A 10 -3.33 4.49 -4.14
N LYS A 11 -2.87 4.62 -2.89
CA LYS A 11 -3.28 3.74 -1.80
C LYS A 11 -4.79 3.80 -1.56
N ALA A 12 -5.38 4.99 -1.57
CA ALA A 12 -6.82 5.17 -1.42
C ALA A 12 -7.59 4.48 -2.56
N LEU A 13 -7.15 4.66 -3.81
CA LEU A 13 -7.73 3.99 -4.96
C LEU A 13 -7.68 2.46 -4.81
N LEU A 14 -6.53 1.91 -4.40
CA LEU A 14 -6.36 0.46 -4.20
C LEU A 14 -7.26 -0.08 -3.09
N VAL A 15 -7.41 0.63 -1.97
CA VAL A 15 -8.36 0.27 -0.90
C VAL A 15 -9.81 0.25 -1.41
N HIS A 16 -10.22 1.26 -2.18
CA HIS A 16 -11.56 1.30 -2.76
C HIS A 16 -11.81 0.13 -3.73
N LEU A 17 -10.84 -0.20 -4.57
CA LEU A 17 -10.93 -1.34 -5.49
C LEU A 17 -10.97 -2.68 -4.73
N GLN A 18 -10.17 -2.83 -3.68
CA GLN A 18 -10.17 -4.02 -2.83
C GLN A 18 -11.56 -4.27 -2.23
N ALA A 19 -12.17 -3.23 -1.65
CA ALA A 19 -13.49 -3.33 -1.03
C ALA A 19 -14.57 -3.73 -2.05
N ARG A 20 -14.54 -3.14 -3.25
CA ARG A 20 -15.48 -3.47 -4.32
C ARG A 20 -15.34 -4.91 -4.80
N ILE A 21 -14.10 -5.41 -4.92
CA ILE A 21 -13.85 -6.79 -5.36
C ILE A 21 -14.23 -7.78 -4.27
N ALA A 22 -13.93 -7.49 -3.00
CA ALA A 22 -14.33 -8.31 -1.87
C ALA A 22 -15.85 -8.51 -1.83
N GLN A 23 -16.62 -7.43 -2.00
CA GLN A 23 -18.09 -7.50 -2.12
C GLN A 23 -18.53 -8.39 -3.29
N ALA A 24 -17.90 -8.27 -4.45
CA ALA A 24 -18.23 -9.11 -5.59
C ALA A 24 -17.88 -10.59 -5.35
N VAL A 25 -16.80 -10.90 -4.64
CA VAL A 25 -16.45 -12.29 -4.29
C VAL A 25 -17.43 -12.89 -3.28
N GLU A 26 -17.94 -12.08 -2.34
CA GLU A 26 -18.89 -12.50 -1.32
C GLU A 26 -20.34 -12.62 -1.84
N ASP A 27 -20.66 -11.96 -2.96
CA ASP A 27 -21.99 -12.01 -3.59
C ASP A 27 -22.28 -13.41 -4.17
N PRO A 28 -23.31 -14.13 -3.68
CA PRO A 28 -23.73 -15.42 -4.23
C PRO A 28 -24.18 -15.35 -5.70
N GLY A 29 -24.53 -14.16 -6.20
CA GLY A 29 -24.87 -13.90 -7.60
C GLY A 29 -23.67 -13.86 -8.55
N THR A 30 -22.44 -13.81 -8.03
CA THR A 30 -21.24 -13.74 -8.85
C THR A 30 -20.97 -15.07 -9.57
N PRO A 31 -20.80 -15.05 -10.91
CA PRO A 31 -20.55 -16.27 -11.66
C PRO A 31 -19.28 -16.99 -11.17
N PRO A 32 -19.30 -18.33 -10.99
CA PRO A 32 -18.13 -19.09 -10.55
C PRO A 32 -16.88 -18.92 -11.42
N ARG A 33 -17.07 -18.67 -12.72
CA ARG A 33 -16.00 -18.36 -13.67
C ARG A 33 -15.23 -17.09 -13.27
N ASP A 34 -15.95 -16.10 -12.75
CA ASP A 34 -15.41 -14.79 -12.41
C ASP A 34 -14.82 -14.77 -10.99
N LEU A 35 -15.23 -15.69 -10.11
CA LEU A 35 -14.65 -15.82 -8.76
C LEU A 35 -13.14 -16.07 -8.79
N SER A 36 -12.65 -16.88 -9.73
CA SER A 36 -11.21 -17.18 -9.86
C SER A 36 -10.40 -15.92 -10.17
N SER A 37 -10.87 -15.09 -11.10
CA SER A 37 -10.18 -13.86 -11.50
C SER A 37 -10.29 -12.78 -10.43
N LEU A 38 -11.46 -12.63 -9.80
CA LEU A 38 -11.69 -11.68 -8.71
C LEU A 38 -10.85 -12.03 -7.47
N SER A 39 -10.80 -13.31 -7.08
CA SER A 39 -9.99 -13.77 -5.94
C SER A 39 -8.50 -13.51 -6.18
N ARG A 40 -8.00 -13.78 -7.39
CA ARG A 40 -6.62 -13.47 -7.75
C ARG A 40 -6.35 -11.97 -7.68
N ARG A 41 -7.23 -11.15 -8.24
CA ARG A 41 -7.09 -9.69 -8.21
C ARG A 41 -7.10 -9.14 -6.79
N LEU A 42 -7.94 -9.69 -5.91
CA LEU A 42 -7.98 -9.35 -4.50
C LEU A 42 -6.65 -9.64 -3.81
N MET A 43 -6.04 -10.81 -4.07
CA MET A 43 -4.73 -11.17 -3.55
C MET A 43 -3.62 -10.25 -4.05
N GLU A 44 -3.66 -9.85 -5.32
CA GLU A 44 -2.69 -8.92 -5.92
C GLU A 44 -2.77 -7.54 -5.27
N ILE A 45 -3.96 -6.94 -5.19
CA ILE A 45 -4.17 -5.64 -4.55
C ILE A 45 -3.74 -5.68 -3.08
N THR A 46 -4.03 -6.77 -2.37
CA THR A 46 -3.61 -6.93 -0.97
C THR A 46 -2.09 -6.94 -0.82
N LYS A 47 -1.36 -7.55 -1.77
CA LYS A 47 0.11 -7.54 -1.76
C LYS A 47 0.66 -6.15 -2.06
N GLU A 48 0.05 -5.44 -3.01
CA GLU A 48 0.43 -4.09 -3.40
C GLU A 48 0.24 -3.09 -2.25
N LEU A 49 -0.91 -3.13 -1.58
CA LEU A 49 -1.16 -2.33 -0.37
C LEU A 49 -0.11 -2.59 0.72
N LYS A 50 0.24 -3.85 0.98
CA LYS A 50 1.31 -4.19 1.94
C LYS A 50 2.67 -3.63 1.51
N ALA A 51 2.98 -3.64 0.22
CA ALA A 51 4.22 -3.07 -0.29
C ALA A 51 4.27 -1.55 -0.07
N LEU A 52 3.16 -0.86 -0.33
CA LEU A 52 3.02 0.58 -0.06
C LEU A 52 3.16 0.89 1.43
N GLU A 53 2.50 0.14 2.31
CA GLU A 53 2.63 0.32 3.77
C GLU A 53 4.07 0.11 4.26
N VAL A 54 4.77 -0.89 3.72
CA VAL A 54 6.18 -1.12 4.04
C VAL A 54 7.07 0.00 3.52
N ALA A 55 6.78 0.54 2.32
CA ALA A 55 7.51 1.67 1.77
C ALA A 55 7.31 2.93 2.63
N GLU A 56 6.06 3.28 2.96
CA GLU A 56 5.71 4.40 3.85
C GLU A 56 6.40 4.29 5.21
N ALA A 57 6.41 3.09 5.81
CA ALA A 57 7.07 2.85 7.10
C ALA A 57 8.60 3.01 7.01
N LYS A 58 9.22 2.58 5.91
CA LYS A 58 10.66 2.74 5.68
C LYS A 58 11.03 4.21 5.47
N GLU A 59 10.26 4.95 4.68
CA GLU A 59 10.46 6.39 4.49
C GLU A 59 10.33 7.15 5.82
N ALA A 60 9.29 6.84 6.61
CA ALA A 60 9.12 7.42 7.95
C ALA A 60 10.29 7.11 8.89
N ALA A 61 10.83 5.88 8.83
CA ALA A 61 12.00 5.50 9.63
C ALA A 61 13.29 6.21 9.16
N HIS A 62 13.49 6.37 7.85
CA HIS A 62 14.64 7.05 7.26
C HIS A 62 14.66 8.55 7.59
N VAL A 63 13.49 9.21 7.62
CA VAL A 63 13.38 10.62 8.03
C VAL A 63 13.69 10.83 9.52
N SER A 64 13.54 9.80 10.36
CA SER A 64 13.82 9.88 11.81
C SER A 64 15.32 9.85 12.13
N THR A 65 16.18 9.40 11.22
CA THR A 65 17.64 9.48 11.37
C THR A 65 18.18 10.74 10.69
N GLN A 66 17.80 11.92 11.19
CA GLN A 66 18.51 13.15 10.83
C GLN A 66 19.79 13.25 11.65
N ASP A 67 20.89 13.20 10.91
CA ASP A 67 22.29 13.37 11.23
C ASP A 67 22.54 14.15 12.53
N ALA A 68 22.99 13.45 13.58
CA ALA A 68 23.64 14.14 14.68
C ALA A 68 24.90 14.78 14.11
N ALA A 69 24.99 16.12 14.17
CA ALA A 69 26.17 16.85 13.72
C ALA A 69 27.42 16.21 14.33
N PHE A 70 28.25 15.61 13.48
CA PHE A 70 29.51 15.01 13.90
C PHE A 70 30.40 16.14 14.43
N ASP A 71 30.52 16.23 15.76
CA ASP A 71 31.39 17.20 16.42
C ASP A 71 32.83 16.69 16.35
N SER A 72 33.60 17.29 15.46
CA SER A 72 35.01 16.96 15.21
C SER A 72 35.97 17.58 16.24
N GLU A 73 35.51 18.25 17.29
CA GLU A 73 36.39 18.84 18.33
C GLU A 73 37.06 17.81 19.25
N ALA A 74 36.82 16.51 19.06
CA ALA A 74 37.38 15.43 19.88
C ALA A 74 38.48 14.58 19.20
N ILE A 75 39.08 15.03 18.09
CA ILE A 75 40.25 14.37 17.46
C ILE A 75 41.38 15.38 17.23
#